data_AF-A0A963BVD1-F1
#
_entry.id   AF-A0A963BVD1-F1
#
_cell.length_a   1.000
_cell.length_b   1.000
_cell.length_c   1.000
_cell.angle_alpha   90.00
_cell.angle_beta   90.00
_cell.angle_gamma   90.00
#
_symmetry.space_group_name_H-M   'P 1'
#
loop_
_entity.id
_entity.type
_entity.pdbx_description
1 polymer ?
#
loop_
_entity_poly.entity_id
_entity_poly.type
_entity_poly.pdbx_seq_one_letter_code
_entity_poly.pdbx_strand_id
1 'polypeptide(L)'
;MSAIGSNALSGLNSAALGLQVSAHNVANASTAGFTRQERVVAAQPEGGVSATVRNASQPGTDLERDLVDQMQLSYEFKANVLSLKAEDEMLGQLLDLTA
;
A
#
# COMPACT_ATOMS: atom_id res chain seq x y z
N MET A 1 10.20 21.07 -3.30
CA MET A 1 10.81 19.77 -3.62
C MET A 1 10.20 18.74 -2.67
N SER A 2 9.56 17.68 -3.20
CA SER A 2 9.22 16.38 -2.55
C SER A 2 7.84 15.77 -2.88
N ALA A 3 7.11 16.27 -3.89
CA ALA A 3 5.82 15.64 -4.27
C ALA A 3 5.99 14.16 -4.67
N ILE A 4 7.13 13.77 -5.24
CA ILE A 4 7.42 12.37 -5.59
C ILE A 4 7.55 11.53 -4.32
N GLY A 5 8.35 11.98 -3.35
CA GLY A 5 8.62 11.26 -2.11
C GLY A 5 7.41 11.17 -1.19
N SER A 6 6.64 12.25 -1.05
CA SER A 6 5.39 12.21 -0.28
C SER A 6 4.35 11.29 -0.92
N ASN A 7 4.23 11.29 -2.25
CA ASN A 7 3.33 10.40 -2.97
C ASN A 7 3.77 8.94 -2.84
N ALA A 8 5.07 8.67 -3.04
CA ALA A 8 5.65 7.34 -2.87
C ALA A 8 5.45 6.82 -1.44
N LEU A 9 5.72 7.65 -0.43
CA LEU A 9 5.53 7.29 0.98
C LEU A 9 4.06 6.98 1.29
N SER A 10 3.13 7.79 0.78
CA SER A 10 1.69 7.53 0.96
C SER A 10 1.26 6.21 0.29
N GLY A 11 1.81 5.91 -0.89
CA GLY A 11 1.61 4.64 -1.59
C GLY A 11 2.19 3.44 -0.83
N LEU A 12 3.39 3.57 -0.25
CA LEU A 12 4.00 2.55 0.60
C LEU A 12 3.14 2.25 1.82
N ASN A 13 2.64 3.28 2.50
CA ASN A 13 1.76 3.13 3.67
C ASN A 13 0.44 2.44 3.28
N SER A 14 -0.14 2.80 2.13
CA SER A 14 -1.34 2.14 1.60
C SER A 14 -1.12 0.66 1.28
N ALA A 15 0.00 0.33 0.62
CA ALA A 15 0.36 -1.04 0.29
C ALA A 15 0.63 -1.87 1.56
N ALA A 16 1.37 -1.32 2.53
CA ALA A 16 1.63 -1.96 3.82
C ALA A 16 0.34 -2.21 4.61
N LEU A 17 -0.62 -1.28 4.60
CA LEU A 17 -1.93 -1.47 5.21
C LEU A 17 -2.71 -2.58 4.52
N GLY A 18 -2.68 -2.62 3.18
CA GLY A 18 -3.30 -3.71 2.42
C GLY A 18 -2.70 -5.08 2.75
N LEU A 19 -1.37 -5.18 2.91
CA LEU A 19 -0.71 -6.44 3.29
C LEU A 19 -1.17 -6.91 4.68
N GLN A 20 -1.34 -5.98 5.62
CA GLN A 20 -1.89 -6.28 6.94
C GLN A 20 -3.34 -6.77 6.87
N VAL A 21 -4.18 -6.14 6.04
CA VAL A 21 -5.56 -6.58 5.80
C VAL A 21 -5.61 -8.00 5.22
N SER A 22 -4.82 -8.27 4.19
CA SER A 22 -4.71 -9.62 3.59
C SER A 22 -4.24 -10.65 4.62
N ALA A 23 -3.18 -10.35 5.39
CA ALA A 23 -2.69 -11.23 6.44
C ALA A 23 -3.74 -11.48 7.54
N HIS A 24 -4.47 -10.45 7.95
CA HIS A 24 -5.55 -10.56 8.93
C HIS A 24 -6.70 -11.44 8.41
N ASN A 25 -7.10 -11.27 7.15
CA ASN A 25 -8.15 -12.07 6.53
C ASN A 25 -7.74 -13.55 6.43
N VAL A 26 -6.52 -13.83 5.95
CA VAL A 26 -5.97 -15.19 5.85
C VAL A 26 -5.90 -15.85 7.23
N ALA A 27 -5.40 -15.15 8.25
CA ALA A 27 -5.30 -15.68 9.60
C ALA A 27 -6.65 -16.06 10.22
N ASN A 28 -7.71 -15.35 9.85
CA ASN A 28 -9.07 -15.58 10.37
C ASN A 28 -9.96 -16.37 9.40
N ALA A 29 -9.42 -16.92 8.31
CA ALA A 29 -10.21 -17.54 7.26
C ALA A 29 -10.99 -18.79 7.73
N SER A 30 -10.55 -19.44 8.81
CA SER A 30 -11.23 -20.59 9.41
C SER A 30 -12.07 -20.22 10.65
N THR A 31 -12.19 -18.93 10.98
CA THR A 31 -13.00 -18.46 12.10
C THR A 31 -14.47 -18.41 11.69
N ALA A 32 -15.33 -19.12 12.41
CA ALA A 32 -16.76 -19.17 12.12
C ALA A 32 -17.40 -17.77 12.22
N GLY A 33 -18.19 -17.39 11.21
CA GLY A 33 -18.85 -16.09 11.16
C GLY A 33 -17.92 -14.89 10.91
N PHE A 34 -16.67 -15.13 10.51
CA PHE A 34 -15.73 -14.05 10.22
C PHE A 34 -16.18 -13.20 9.02
N THR A 35 -16.03 -11.88 9.17
CA THR A 35 -16.24 -10.91 8.11
C THR A 35 -14.89 -10.32 7.75
N ARG A 36 -14.49 -10.48 6.49
CA ARG A 36 -13.22 -9.96 6.00
C ARG A 36 -13.15 -8.44 6.06
N GLN A 37 -11.93 -7.94 6.09
CA GLN A 37 -11.61 -6.52 5.97
C GLN A 37 -11.24 -6.17 4.53
N GLU A 38 -11.52 -4.93 4.15
CA GLU A 38 -11.23 -4.35 2.85
C GLU A 38 -10.45 -3.05 3.05
N ARG A 39 -9.34 -2.91 2.32
CA ARG A 39 -8.61 -1.64 2.19
C ARG A 39 -9.35 -0.74 1.21
N VAL A 40 -9.73 0.45 1.67
CA VAL A 40 -10.27 1.53 0.83
C VAL A 40 -9.18 2.54 0.59
N VAL A 41 -8.92 2.86 -0.68
CA VAL A 41 -7.89 3.82 -1.09
C VAL A 41 -8.58 4.98 -1.80
N ALA A 42 -8.18 6.20 -1.46
CA ALA A 42 -8.65 7.42 -2.10
C ALA A 42 -7.47 8.32 -2.47
N ALA A 43 -7.54 8.97 -3.63
CA ALA A 43 -6.58 9.99 -4.01
C ALA A 43 -6.76 11.24 -3.11
N GLN A 44 -5.65 11.87 -2.73
CA GLN A 44 -5.67 13.12 -1.97
C GLN A 44 -5.57 14.33 -2.91
N PRO A 45 -6.23 15.46 -2.62
CA PRO A 45 -6.18 16.67 -3.45
C PRO A 45 -4.76 17.21 -3.68
N GLU A 46 -3.91 17.10 -2.67
CA GLU A 46 -2.50 17.53 -2.71
C GLU A 46 -1.54 16.49 -3.34
N GLY A 47 -2.06 15.34 -3.78
CA GLY A 47 -1.29 14.25 -4.35
C GLY A 47 -1.10 13.07 -3.39
N GLY A 48 -0.83 11.89 -3.97
CA GLY A 48 -0.71 10.65 -3.21
C GLY A 48 -2.08 10.08 -2.84
N VAL A 49 -2.08 9.17 -1.87
CA VAL A 49 -3.28 8.40 -1.49
C VAL A 49 -3.46 8.32 0.01
N SER A 50 -4.70 8.28 0.47
CA SER A 50 -5.05 7.87 1.83
C SER A 50 -5.64 6.46 1.78
N ALA A 51 -5.40 5.68 2.82
CA ALA A 51 -5.92 4.33 2.93
C ALA A 51 -6.57 4.11 4.30
N THR A 52 -7.75 3.51 4.29
CA THR A 52 -8.49 3.13 5.50
C THR A 52 -8.95 1.69 5.40
N VAL A 53 -9.25 1.08 6.55
CA VAL A 53 -9.79 -0.28 6.61
C VAL A 53 -11.26 -0.20 6.96
N ARG A 54 -12.08 -1.00 6.27
CA ARG A 54 -13.47 -1.24 6.66
C ARG A 54 -13.78 -2.73 6.60
N ASN A 55 -14.86 -3.14 7.25
CA ASN A 55 -15.37 -4.49 7.07
C ASN A 55 -16.10 -4.61 5.73
N ALA A 56 -16.09 -5.81 5.16
CA ALA A 56 -16.94 -6.16 4.04
C ALA A 56 -18.42 -6.07 4.43
N SER A 57 -19.29 -5.89 3.44
CA SER A 57 -20.73 -5.73 3.63
C SER A 57 -21.44 -7.03 4.02
N GLN A 58 -20.83 -8.17 3.77
CA GLN A 58 -21.37 -9.50 4.08
C GLN A 58 -20.29 -10.35 4.77
N PRO A 59 -20.68 -11.19 5.74
CA PRO A 59 -19.78 -12.20 6.30
C PRO A 59 -19.27 -13.14 5.21
N GLY A 60 -18.03 -13.61 5.35
CA GLY A 60 -17.40 -14.47 4.37
C GLY A 60 -15.91 -14.22 4.21
N THR A 61 -15.25 -15.24 3.70
CA THR A 61 -13.82 -15.28 3.38
C THR A 61 -13.65 -15.50 1.87
N ASP A 62 -12.48 -15.12 1.36
CA ASP A 62 -12.15 -15.21 -0.06
C ASP A 62 -10.62 -15.19 -0.17
N LEU A 63 -10.03 -16.34 0.15
CA LEU A 63 -8.60 -16.55 0.30
C LEU A 63 -7.87 -16.34 -1.02
N GLU A 64 -8.50 -16.76 -2.12
CA GLU A 64 -8.00 -16.58 -3.47
C GLU A 64 -7.75 -15.11 -3.76
N ARG A 65 -8.73 -14.24 -3.44
CA ARG A 65 -8.56 -12.80 -3.56
C ARG A 65 -7.53 -12.25 -2.59
N ASP A 66 -7.52 -12.67 -1.33
CA ASP A 66 -6.54 -12.18 -0.35
C ASP A 66 -5.08 -12.50 -0.77
N LEU A 67 -4.85 -13.64 -1.42
CA LEU A 67 -3.54 -14.02 -1.97
C LEU A 67 -3.17 -13.19 -3.21
N VAL A 68 -4.09 -13.00 -4.15
CA VAL A 68 -3.86 -12.14 -5.32
C VAL A 68 -3.60 -10.70 -4.90
N ASP A 69 -4.39 -10.19 -3.95
CA ASP A 69 -4.20 -8.86 -3.36
C ASP A 69 -2.81 -8.77 -2.73
N GLN A 70 -2.35 -9.77 -1.97
CA GLN A 70 -1.00 -9.79 -1.39
C GLN A 70 0.11 -9.68 -2.45
N MET A 71 -0.06 -10.37 -3.59
CA MET A 71 0.88 -10.27 -4.71
C MET A 71 0.87 -8.87 -5.33
N GLN A 72 -0.31 -8.31 -5.60
CA GLN A 72 -0.45 -6.96 -6.15
C GLN A 72 0.14 -5.90 -5.22
N LEU A 73 -0.19 -5.97 -3.93
CA LEU A 73 0.30 -5.09 -2.87
C LEU A 73 1.83 -5.13 -2.74
N SER A 74 2.43 -6.32 -2.91
CA SER A 74 3.89 -6.46 -2.92
C SER A 74 4.52 -5.73 -4.10
N TYR A 75 3.88 -5.73 -5.27
CA TYR A 75 4.32 -4.95 -6.43
C TYR A 75 4.08 -3.44 -6.25
N GLU A 76 2.93 -3.04 -5.68
CA GLU A 76 2.65 -1.63 -5.33
C GLU A 76 3.72 -1.08 -4.37
N PHE A 77 4.09 -1.86 -3.35
CA PHE A 77 5.14 -1.49 -2.41
C PHE A 77 6.48 -1.32 -3.13
N LYS A 78 6.90 -2.31 -3.93
CA LYS A 78 8.16 -2.25 -4.69
C LYS A 78 8.20 -1.05 -5.64
N ALA A 79 7.10 -0.77 -6.35
CA ALA A 79 7.02 0.35 -7.28
C ALA A 79 7.24 1.69 -6.57
N ASN A 80 6.61 1.90 -5.42
CA ASN A 80 6.80 3.13 -4.66
C ASN A 80 8.22 3.26 -4.08
N VAL A 81 8.86 2.15 -3.65
CA VAL A 81 10.28 2.17 -3.23
C VAL A 81 11.19 2.61 -4.39
N LEU A 82 10.93 2.14 -5.61
CA LEU A 82 11.73 2.53 -6.77
C LEU A 82 11.61 4.03 -7.07
N SER A 83 10.41 4.61 -6.96
CA SER A 83 10.22 6.05 -7.11
C SER A 83 11.00 6.85 -6.06
N LEU A 84 11.01 6.39 -4.81
CA LEU A 84 11.75 7.03 -3.72
C LEU A 84 13.27 6.95 -3.95
N LYS A 85 13.77 5.81 -4.42
CA LYS A 85 15.19 5.65 -4.77
C LYS A 85 15.60 6.57 -5.93
N ALA A 86 14.77 6.68 -6.95
CA ALA A 86 15.04 7.59 -8.07
C ALA A 86 15.12 9.05 -7.60
N GLU A 87 14.25 9.47 -6.66
CA GLU A 87 14.34 10.81 -6.07
C GLU A 87 15.63 11.01 -5.27
N ASP A 88 16.01 10.04 -4.44
CA ASP A 88 17.25 10.06 -3.66
C ASP A 88 18.49 10.17 -4.56
N GLU A 89 18.57 9.35 -5.62
CA GLU A 89 19.65 9.38 -6.60
C GLU A 89 19.72 10.74 -7.32
N MET A 90 18.58 11.31 -7.73
CA MET A 90 18.54 12.64 -8.35
C MET A 90 19.03 13.74 -7.40
N LEU A 91 18.65 13.69 -6.13
CA LEU A 91 19.12 14.65 -5.13
C LEU A 91 20.64 14.51 -4.90
N GLY A 92 21.15 13.28 -4.83
CA GLY A 92 22.58 13.02 -4.71
C GLY A 92 23.38 13.60 -5.88
N GLN A 93 22.94 13.35 -7.12
CA GLN A 93 23.60 13.91 -8.32
C GLN A 93 23.59 15.45 -8.33
N LEU A 94 22.52 16.09 -7.86
CA LEU A 94 22.48 17.55 -7.74
C LEU A 94 23.47 18.07 -6.68
N LEU A 95 23.59 17.39 -5.55
CA LEU A 95 24.55 17.75 -4.50
C LEU A 95 25.99 17.64 -5.01
N ASP A 96 26.32 16.54 -5.69
CA ASP A 96 27.65 16.30 -6.26
C ASP A 96 28.07 17.37 -7.28
N LEU A 97 27.12 17.90 -8.05
CA LEU A 97 27.40 18.99 -9.02
C LEU A 97 27.66 20.35 -8.36
N THR A 98 27.19 20.55 -7.14
CA THR A 98 27.31 21.82 -6.40
C THR A 98 28.44 21.85 -5.39
N ALA A 99 29.05 20.69 -5.10
CA ALA A 99 30.21 20.53 -4.23
C ALA A 99 31.53 20.86 -4.95
#